data_AF-A0A2W6XE34-F1
#
_entry.id   AF-A0A2W6XE34-F1
#
_cell.length_a   1.000
_cell.length_b   1.000
_cell.length_c   1.000
_cell.angle_alpha   90.00
_cell.angle_beta   90.00
_cell.angle_gamma   90.00
#
_symmetry.space_group_name_H-M   'P 1'
#
loop_
_entity.id
_entity.type
_entity.pdbx_description
1 polymer ?
#
loop_
_entity_poly.entity_id
_entity_poly.type
_entity_poly.pdbx_seq_one_letter_code
_entity_poly.pdbx_strand_id
1 'polypeptide(L)'
;MEDGMTRATAVFCEVRYHLDPERLGEFEEYGRAWVKLIERHGGIHHGFFIPRAAPSDTTISFPGKGYPGEENVAVALYGFPDEDAYNNYRKQVSLDPEAAPVIERFAEPPFQRYERIFLSPVLRQP
;
A
#
# COMPACT_ATOMS: atom_id res chain seq x y z
N MET A 1 -9.86 38.83 -6.52
CA MET A 1 -9.49 37.75 -7.45
C MET A 1 -8.77 36.72 -6.61
N GLU A 2 -9.54 35.84 -5.98
CA GLU A 2 -9.00 34.68 -5.26
C GLU A 2 -8.56 33.69 -6.32
N ASP A 3 -7.24 33.59 -6.51
CA ASP A 3 -6.65 32.69 -7.46
C ASP A 3 -6.92 31.25 -6.98
N GLY A 4 -7.73 30.54 -7.77
CA GLY A 4 -8.19 29.18 -7.53
C GLY A 4 -7.07 28.18 -7.68
N MET A 5 -6.10 28.19 -6.76
CA MET A 5 -5.14 27.12 -6.61
C MET A 5 -5.87 25.95 -5.94
N THR A 6 -6.46 25.06 -6.74
CA THR A 6 -6.90 23.74 -6.31
C THR A 6 -5.78 23.13 -5.46
N ARG A 7 -6.01 22.96 -4.14
CA ARG A 7 -5.01 22.35 -3.27
C ARG A 7 -4.79 20.92 -3.74
N ALA A 8 -3.65 20.68 -4.38
CA ALA A 8 -3.03 19.37 -4.50
C ALA A 8 -3.04 18.71 -3.11
N THR A 9 -3.98 17.78 -2.91
CA THR A 9 -4.12 17.06 -1.64
C THR A 9 -3.43 15.73 -1.82
N ALA A 10 -2.35 15.53 -1.08
CA ALA A 10 -1.60 14.28 -1.12
C ALA A 10 -2.52 13.08 -0.93
N VAL A 11 -2.32 12.07 -1.77
CA VAL A 11 -3.11 10.84 -1.79
C VAL A 11 -2.30 9.74 -1.14
N PHE A 12 -2.80 9.15 -0.07
CA PHE A 12 -2.24 7.94 0.52
C PHE A 12 -3.21 6.78 0.27
N CYS A 13 -2.68 5.61 -0.04
CA CYS A 13 -3.45 4.40 -0.23
C CYS A 13 -2.89 3.32 0.70
N GLU A 14 -3.69 2.94 1.70
CA GLU A 14 -3.48 1.72 2.47
C GLU A 14 -4.12 0.57 1.69
N VAL A 15 -3.38 -0.52 1.53
CA VAL A 15 -3.89 -1.77 0.98
C VAL A 15 -3.75 -2.86 2.02
N ARG A 16 -4.84 -3.57 2.30
CA ARG A 16 -4.83 -4.74 3.18
C ARG A 16 -5.08 -5.98 2.34
N TYR A 17 -4.18 -6.95 2.45
CA TYR A 17 -4.22 -8.21 1.73
C TYR A 17 -4.50 -9.33 2.73
N HIS A 18 -5.56 -10.11 2.50
CA HIS A 18 -5.79 -11.35 3.24
C HIS A 18 -4.97 -12.45 2.59
N LEU A 19 -3.96 -12.91 3.31
CA LEU A 19 -2.93 -13.79 2.81
C LEU A 19 -3.45 -15.20 2.60
N ASP A 20 -2.90 -15.85 1.57
CA ASP A 20 -2.89 -17.30 1.44
C ASP A 20 -1.61 -17.82 2.12
N PRO A 21 -1.70 -18.58 3.23
CA PRO A 21 -0.55 -19.09 3.95
C PRO A 21 0.38 -19.97 3.09
N GLU A 22 -0.16 -20.63 2.06
CA GLU A 22 0.61 -21.52 1.19
C GLU A 22 1.41 -20.75 0.13
N ARG A 23 1.10 -19.46 -0.07
CA ARG A 23 1.69 -18.61 -1.11
C ARG A 23 2.48 -17.41 -0.57
N LEU A 24 2.91 -17.47 0.70
CA LEU A 24 3.60 -16.35 1.36
C LEU A 24 4.89 -15.92 0.64
N GLY A 25 5.67 -16.89 0.13
CA GLY A 25 6.89 -16.59 -0.63
C GLY A 25 6.62 -15.81 -1.92
N GLU A 26 5.58 -16.18 -2.66
CA GLU A 26 5.12 -15.45 -3.85
C GLU A 26 4.61 -14.05 -3.48
N PHE A 27 3.91 -13.93 -2.35
CA PHE A 27 3.40 -12.66 -1.86
C PHE A 27 4.53 -11.67 -1.50
N GLU A 28 5.61 -12.14 -0.91
CA GLU A 28 6.79 -11.32 -0.66
C GLU A 28 7.44 -10.80 -1.95
N GLU A 29 7.53 -11.64 -2.97
CA GLU A 29 8.05 -11.24 -4.28
C GLU A 29 7.13 -10.21 -4.96
N TYR A 30 5.82 -10.42 -4.88
CA TYR A 30 4.80 -9.47 -5.32
C TYR A 30 4.99 -8.11 -4.63
N GLY A 31 5.10 -8.09 -3.30
CA GLY A 31 5.30 -6.88 -2.53
C GLY A 31 6.59 -6.13 -2.92
N ARG A 32 7.72 -6.84 -3.00
CA ARG A 32 9.01 -6.25 -3.42
C ARG A 32 8.95 -5.66 -4.83
N ALA A 33 8.22 -6.30 -5.75
CA ALA A 33 8.06 -5.80 -7.11
C ALA A 33 7.21 -4.52 -7.13
N TRP A 34 6.07 -4.50 -6.44
CA TRP A 34 5.19 -3.32 -6.39
C TRP A 34 5.80 -2.13 -5.66
N VAL A 35 6.60 -2.33 -4.62
CA VAL A 35 7.38 -1.26 -3.99
C VAL A 35 8.22 -0.53 -5.04
N LYS A 36 9.02 -1.27 -5.81
CA LYS A 36 9.90 -0.71 -6.85
C LYS A 36 9.12 -0.01 -7.95
N LEU A 37 8.03 -0.61 -8.42
CA LEU A 37 7.20 -0.02 -9.49
C LEU A 37 6.54 1.28 -9.04
N ILE A 38 6.01 1.32 -7.82
CA ILE A 38 5.39 2.54 -7.28
C ILE A 38 6.42 3.67 -7.16
N GLU A 39 7.59 3.40 -6.60
CA GLU A 39 8.66 4.38 -6.46
C GLU A 39 9.18 4.87 -7.82
N ARG A 40 9.33 3.95 -8.77
CA ARG A 40 9.72 4.27 -10.15
C ARG A 40 8.74 5.24 -10.83
N HIS A 41 7.45 5.15 -10.52
CA HIS A 41 6.42 6.03 -11.07
C HIS A 41 6.12 7.26 -10.21
N GLY A 42 7.07 7.66 -9.35
CA GLY A 42 6.99 8.90 -8.57
C GLY A 42 6.13 8.81 -7.31
N GLY A 43 5.70 7.60 -6.93
CA GLY A 43 5.10 7.37 -5.63
C GLY A 43 6.16 7.23 -4.53
N ILE A 44 5.73 7.32 -3.28
CA ILE A 44 6.56 7.00 -2.12
C ILE A 44 5.94 5.78 -1.44
N HIS A 45 6.71 4.70 -1.31
CA HIS A 45 6.26 3.53 -0.57
C HIS A 45 6.68 3.65 0.91
N HIS A 46 5.71 3.75 1.82
CA HIS A 46 5.96 3.87 3.26
C HIS A 46 6.21 2.52 3.94
N GLY A 47 5.85 1.44 3.27
CA GLY A 47 6.26 0.09 3.64
C GLY A 47 5.26 -0.95 3.22
N PHE A 48 5.76 -2.17 3.04
CA PHE A 48 5.00 -3.36 2.68
C PHE A 48 5.26 -4.39 3.77
N PHE A 49 4.26 -4.65 4.59
CA PHE A 49 4.38 -5.34 5.87
C PHE A 49 3.60 -6.64 5.85
N ILE A 50 4.20 -7.70 6.40
CA ILE A 50 3.57 -9.01 6.60
C ILE A 50 3.37 -9.20 8.10
N PRO A 51 2.25 -9.81 8.53
CA PRO A 51 1.99 -10.07 9.93
C PRO A 51 3.10 -10.95 10.53
N ARG A 52 3.41 -10.70 11.80
CA ARG A 52 4.39 -11.46 12.58
C ARG A 52 3.90 -11.66 14.00
N ALA A 53 4.48 -12.65 14.68
CA ALA A 53 4.22 -12.88 16.10
C ALA A 53 4.49 -11.60 16.92
N ALA A 54 3.57 -11.30 17.84
CA ALA A 54 3.68 -10.16 18.71
C ALA A 54 4.88 -10.28 19.67
N PRO A 55 5.46 -9.16 20.15
CA PRO A 55 6.46 -9.18 21.22
C PRO A 55 5.91 -9.77 22.52
N SER A 56 6.78 -9.98 23.51
CA SER A 56 6.41 -10.61 24.79
C SER A 56 5.46 -9.79 25.66
N ASP A 57 5.52 -8.46 25.60
CA ASP A 57 4.56 -7.57 26.27
C ASP A 57 3.73 -6.84 25.22
N THR A 58 2.44 -7.13 25.20
CA THR A 58 1.44 -6.57 24.28
C THR A 58 0.34 -5.86 25.05
N THR A 59 0.62 -5.41 26.28
CA THR A 59 -0.36 -4.73 27.12
C THR A 59 -1.04 -3.59 26.37
N ILE A 60 -2.35 -3.70 26.19
CA ILE A 60 -3.15 -2.73 25.44
C ILE A 60 -3.29 -1.45 26.27
N SER A 61 -2.81 -0.33 25.73
CA SER A 61 -2.80 0.98 26.42
C SER A 61 -4.17 1.46 26.88
N PHE A 62 -5.23 1.08 26.16
CA PHE A 62 -6.62 1.46 26.46
C PHE A 62 -7.48 0.20 26.60
N PRO A 63 -7.59 -0.37 27.81
CA PRO A 63 -8.39 -1.56 28.07
C PRO A 63 -9.83 -1.42 27.55
N GLY A 64 -10.33 -2.45 26.87
CA GLY A 64 -11.68 -2.46 26.27
C GLY A 64 -11.84 -1.62 24.99
N LYS A 65 -10.79 -0.91 24.56
CA LYS A 65 -10.77 -0.14 23.31
C LYS A 65 -9.77 -0.69 22.27
N GLY A 66 -8.74 -1.40 22.70
CA GLY A 66 -7.84 -2.13 21.81
C GLY A 66 -8.13 -3.63 21.80
N TYR A 67 -7.82 -4.28 20.68
CA TYR A 67 -7.92 -5.72 20.47
C TYR A 67 -6.77 -6.16 19.54
N PRO A 68 -6.29 -7.42 19.64
CA PRO A 68 -5.35 -7.96 18.66
C PRO A 68 -5.90 -7.87 17.24
N GLY A 69 -5.02 -7.60 16.28
CA GLY A 69 -5.37 -7.59 14.86
C GLY A 69 -5.40 -9.00 14.25
N GLU A 70 -5.82 -9.09 12.99
CA GLU A 70 -5.81 -10.34 12.22
C GLU A 70 -4.36 -10.79 11.92
N GLU A 71 -4.09 -12.09 12.09
CA GLU A 71 -2.75 -12.67 11.92
C GLU A 71 -2.42 -13.01 10.45
N ASN A 72 -3.38 -12.88 9.54
CA ASN A 72 -3.22 -13.17 8.12
C ASN A 72 -3.45 -11.95 7.22
N VAL A 73 -3.33 -10.73 7.76
CA VAL A 73 -3.48 -9.48 6.99
C VAL A 73 -2.13 -8.80 6.82
N ALA A 74 -1.66 -8.72 5.58
CA ALA A 74 -0.53 -7.88 5.19
C ALA A 74 -1.00 -6.47 4.82
N VAL A 75 -0.13 -5.47 5.02
CA VAL A 75 -0.45 -4.06 4.79
C VAL A 75 0.60 -3.42 3.88
N ALA A 76 0.17 -2.73 2.85
CA ALA A 76 0.99 -1.79 2.10
C ALA A 76 0.49 -0.37 2.31
N LEU A 77 1.39 0.59 2.47
CA LEU A 77 1.06 2.01 2.49
C LEU A 77 1.95 2.74 1.50
N TYR A 78 1.35 3.45 0.55
CA TYR A 78 2.08 4.29 -0.38
C TYR A 78 1.33 5.60 -0.63
N GLY A 79 2.04 6.62 -1.10
CA GLY A 79 1.48 7.93 -1.34
C GLY A 79 1.98 8.61 -2.62
N PHE A 80 1.23 9.62 -3.05
CA PHE A 80 1.52 10.51 -4.16
C PHE A 80 1.25 11.96 -3.73
N PRO A 81 1.96 12.95 -4.33
CA PRO A 81 1.82 14.35 -3.94
C PRO A 81 0.42 14.92 -4.20
N ASP A 82 -0.30 14.38 -5.18
CA ASP A 82 -1.66 14.75 -5.55
C ASP A 82 -2.37 13.67 -6.38
N GLU A 83 -3.65 13.93 -6.73
CA GLU A 83 -4.46 13.04 -7.55
C GLU A 83 -3.94 12.90 -8.99
N ASP A 84 -3.35 13.95 -9.57
CA ASP A 84 -2.83 13.91 -10.93
C ASP A 84 -1.63 12.97 -11.03
N ALA A 85 -0.72 13.02 -10.05
CA ALA A 85 0.41 12.11 -9.92
C ALA A 85 -0.06 10.66 -9.74
N TYR A 86 -1.04 10.41 -8.87
CA TYR A 86 -1.61 9.07 -8.69
C TYR A 86 -2.26 8.55 -9.98
N ASN A 87 -3.06 9.38 -10.66
CA ASN A 87 -3.72 9.03 -11.90
C ASN A 87 -2.72 8.79 -13.05
N ASN A 88 -1.65 9.57 -13.11
CA ASN A 88 -0.57 9.33 -14.07
C ASN A 88 0.12 7.99 -13.79
N TYR A 89 0.50 7.70 -12.54
CA TYR A 89 1.04 6.39 -12.16
C TYR A 89 0.15 5.24 -12.66
N ARG A 90 -1.15 5.31 -12.41
CA ARG A 90 -2.12 4.28 -12.81
C ARG A 90 -2.14 4.01 -14.32
N LYS A 91 -1.88 5.04 -15.14
CA LYS A 91 -1.79 4.93 -16.60
C LYS A 91 -0.42 4.42 -17.06
N GLN A 92 0.65 4.96 -16.47
CA GLN A 92 2.02 4.67 -16.90
C GLN A 92 2.46 3.27 -16.52
N VAL A 93 2.07 2.76 -15.35
CA VAL A 93 2.50 1.43 -14.89
C VAL A 93 2.04 0.31 -15.82
N SER A 94 0.87 0.43 -16.45
CA SER A 94 0.41 -0.56 -17.44
C SER A 94 1.18 -0.55 -18.75
N LEU A 95 1.94 0.54 -19.02
CA LEU A 95 2.74 0.71 -20.22
C LEU A 95 4.23 0.47 -19.97
N ASP A 96 4.65 0.31 -18.71
CA ASP A 96 6.05 0.12 -18.35
C ASP A 96 6.51 -1.31 -18.72
N PRO A 97 7.53 -1.46 -19.59
CA PRO A 97 8.09 -2.77 -19.91
C PRO A 97 8.64 -3.52 -18.69
N GLU A 98 9.06 -2.83 -17.63
CA GLU A 98 9.49 -3.46 -16.37
C GLU A 98 8.30 -3.93 -15.52
N ALA A 99 7.11 -3.33 -15.69
CA ALA A 99 5.89 -3.76 -15.00
C ALA A 99 5.21 -4.95 -15.69
N ALA A 100 5.28 -5.04 -17.03
CA ALA A 100 4.66 -6.11 -17.82
C ALA A 100 4.95 -7.53 -17.28
N PRO A 101 6.21 -7.96 -17.02
CA PRO A 101 6.48 -9.30 -16.49
C PRO A 101 5.97 -9.49 -15.05
N VAL A 102 5.89 -8.43 -14.25
CA VAL A 102 5.34 -8.50 -12.89
C VAL A 102 3.82 -8.70 -12.96
N ILE A 103 3.15 -7.93 -13.81
CA ILE A 103 1.69 -8.04 -14.05
C ILE A 103 1.35 -9.43 -14.59
N GLU A 104 2.13 -9.96 -15.53
CA GLU A 104 1.92 -11.30 -16.07
C GLU A 104 2.14 -12.38 -15.01
N ARG A 105 3.25 -12.32 -14.26
CA ARG A 105 3.58 -13.30 -13.19
C ARG A 105 2.48 -13.38 -12.13
N PHE A 106 1.88 -12.25 -11.77
CA PHE A 106 0.88 -12.16 -10.71
C PHE A 106 -0.52 -11.85 -11.26
N ALA A 107 -0.83 -12.32 -12.47
CA ALA A 107 -2.18 -12.27 -13.03
C ALA A 107 -3.18 -13.01 -12.12
N GLU A 108 -2.73 -14.12 -11.51
CA GLU A 108 -3.38 -14.74 -10.36
C GLU A 108 -2.63 -14.32 -9.08
N PRO A 109 -3.17 -13.37 -8.30
CA PRO A 109 -2.46 -12.80 -7.18
C PRO A 109 -2.23 -13.81 -6.04
N PRO A 110 -1.12 -13.70 -5.28
CA PRO A 110 -0.79 -14.60 -4.16
C PRO A 110 -1.50 -14.20 -2.84
N PHE A 111 -2.77 -13.84 -2.94
CA PHE A 111 -3.62 -13.48 -1.80
C PHE A 111 -5.09 -13.78 -2.13
N GLN A 112 -5.91 -13.99 -1.12
CA GLN A 112 -7.31 -14.40 -1.30
C GLN A 112 -8.22 -13.22 -1.65
N ARG A 113 -7.95 -12.05 -1.06
CA ARG A 113 -8.67 -10.79 -1.30
C ARG A 113 -7.85 -9.61 -0.83
N TYR A 114 -8.20 -8.42 -1.31
CA TYR A 114 -7.60 -7.18 -0.82
C TYR A 114 -8.63 -6.05 -0.74
N GLU A 115 -8.38 -5.09 0.14
CA GLU A 115 -9.14 -3.84 0.24
C GLU A 115 -8.19 -2.64 0.13
N ARG A 116 -8.70 -1.52 -0.39
CA ARG A 116 -7.95 -0.26 -0.51
C ARG A 116 -8.69 0.85 0.22
N ILE A 117 -7.93 1.62 0.99
CA ILE A 117 -8.43 2.76 1.74
C ILE A 117 -7.60 3.97 1.31
N PHE A 118 -8.27 5.00 0.79
CA PHE A 118 -7.64 6.26 0.43
C PHE A 118 -7.71 7.22 1.61
N LEU A 119 -6.58 7.80 1.96
CA LEU A 119 -6.36 8.57 3.17
C LEU A 119 -5.80 9.95 2.80
N SER A 120 -6.21 10.96 3.56
CA SER A 120 -5.58 12.28 3.57
C SER A 120 -4.79 12.47 4.85
N PRO A 121 -3.57 13.03 4.80
CA PRO A 121 -2.80 13.26 6.00
C PRO A 121 -3.43 14.39 6.83
N VAL A 122 -3.52 14.19 8.16
CA VAL A 122 -4.06 15.22 9.07
C VAL A 122 -3.09 16.38 9.25
N LEU A 123 -1.79 16.08 9.33
CA LEU A 123 -0.71 17.06 9.34
C LEU A 123 -0.04 17.04 7.98
N ARG A 124 0.06 18.20 7.32
CA ARG A 124 0.95 18.35 6.17
C ARG A 124 2.37 18.10 6.67
N GLN A 125 3.08 17.14 6.07
CA GLN A 125 4.53 17.18 6.19
C GLN A 125 4.99 18.53 5.62
N PRO A 126 5.92 19.24 6.30
CA PRO A 126 6.38 20.55 5.86
C PRO A 126 6.98 20.52 4.45
#